data_AF-A0A7V6XPI9-F1
#
_entry.id   AF-A0A7V6XPI9-F1
#
_cell.length_a   1.000
_cell.length_b   1.000
_cell.length_c   1.000
_cell.angle_alpha   90.00
_cell.angle_beta   90.00
_cell.angle_gamma   90.00
#
_symmetry.space_group_name_H-M   'P 1'
#
loop_
_entity.id
_entity.type
_entity.pdbx_description
1 polymer ?
#
loop_
_entity_poly.entity_id
_entity_poly.type
_entity_poly.pdbx_seq_one_letter_code
_entity_poly.pdbx_strand_id
1 'polypeptide(L)' 'MMAKDIVEAVKQAVCQEGFIPLHEPVFSGNEWTYVKDCLDTGWVSSVGEYVDRFEKELADFVGAKRAVAVVNGTAAL' A
#
# COMPACT_ATOMS: atom_id res chain seq x y z
N MET A 1 -39.05 -10.94 -6.53
CA MET A 1 -38.84 -12.07 -5.60
C MET A 1 -37.42 -12.59 -5.78
N MET A 2 -37.12 -13.27 -6.90
CA MET A 2 -35.80 -13.85 -7.24
C MET A 2 -34.56 -12.94 -7.02
N ALA A 3 -34.60 -11.66 -7.43
CA ALA A 3 -33.44 -10.78 -7.28
C ALA A 3 -33.08 -10.46 -5.82
N LYS A 4 -34.07 -10.38 -4.92
CA LYS A 4 -33.81 -10.17 -3.48
C LYS A 4 -33.18 -11.41 -2.87
N ASP A 5 -33.66 -12.59 -3.24
CA ASP A 5 -33.18 -13.86 -2.73
C ASP A 5 -31.70 -14.10 -3.11
N ILE A 6 -31.30 -13.70 -4.32
CA ILE A 6 -29.90 -13.74 -4.77
C ILE A 6 -29.02 -12.79 -3.97
N VAL A 7 -29.46 -11.54 -3.77
CA VAL A 7 -28.70 -10.54 -2.99
C VAL A 7 -28.51 -11.02 -1.55
N GLU A 8 -29.53 -11.61 -0.95
CA GLU A 8 -29.47 -12.13 0.41
C GLU A 8 -28.52 -13.32 0.53
N ALA A 9 -28.56 -14.26 -0.42
CA ALA A 9 -27.65 -15.40 -0.46
C ALA A 9 -26.18 -14.97 -0.61
N VAL A 10 -25.91 -13.96 -1.46
CA VAL A 10 -24.56 -13.40 -1.62
C VAL A 10 -24.08 -12.75 -0.32
N LYS A 11 -24.91 -11.94 0.34
CA LYS A 11 -24.57 -11.30 1.61
C LYS A 11 -24.27 -12.32 2.71
N GLN A 12 -25.05 -13.40 2.80
CA GLN A 12 -24.80 -14.48 3.76
C GLN A 12 -23.50 -15.23 3.48
N ALA A 13 -23.16 -15.45 2.20
CA ALA A 13 -21.94 -16.17 1.81
C ALA A 13 -20.64 -15.38 2.05
N VAL A 14 -20.70 -14.04 2.03
CA VAL A 14 -19.50 -13.19 2.18
C VAL A 14 -19.21 -12.75 3.62
N CYS A 15 -20.02 -13.18 4.62
CA CYS A 15 -19.79 -12.95 6.05
C CYS A 15 -19.35 -11.52 6.45
N GLN A 16 -19.88 -10.48 5.80
CA GLN A 16 -19.57 -9.09 6.17
C GLN A 16 -20.83 -8.24 6.28
N GLU A 17 -21.13 -7.80 7.50
CA GLU A 17 -22.07 -6.72 7.75
C GLU A 17 -21.31 -5.40 7.88
N GLY A 18 -21.71 -4.37 7.11
CA GLY A 18 -21.12 -3.03 7.17
C GLY A 18 -20.82 -2.42 5.80
N PHE A 19 -20.10 -1.29 5.82
CA PHE A 19 -19.56 -0.66 4.61
C PHE A 19 -18.47 -1.55 4.00
N ILE A 20 -18.58 -1.83 2.70
CA ILE A 20 -17.59 -2.62 1.96
C ILE A 20 -16.73 -1.64 1.14
N PRO A 21 -15.48 -1.35 1.57
CA PRO A 21 -14.60 -0.48 0.80
C PRO A 21 -14.21 -1.15 -0.52
N LEU A 22 -14.08 -0.37 -1.59
CA LEU A 22 -13.57 -0.86 -2.88
C LEU A 22 -12.05 -1.11 -2.81
N HIS A 23 -11.33 -0.29 -2.05
CA HIS A 23 -9.88 -0.36 -1.86
C HIS A 23 -9.52 0.26 -0.50
N GLU A 24 -8.59 -0.37 0.20
CA GLU A 24 -8.02 0.15 1.45
C GLU A 24 -6.50 -0.12 1.50
N PRO A 25 -5.72 0.78 2.13
CA PRO A 25 -4.32 0.50 2.41
C PRO A 25 -4.18 -0.71 3.35
N VAL A 26 -3.24 -1.61 3.04
CA VAL A 26 -2.91 -2.75 3.89
C VAL A 26 -1.56 -2.47 4.55
N PHE A 27 -1.54 -2.50 5.89
CA PHE A 27 -0.34 -2.34 6.71
C PHE A 27 -0.11 -3.61 7.54
N SER A 28 0.29 -4.70 6.88
CA SER A 28 0.43 -6.03 7.50
C SER A 28 1.88 -6.51 7.62
N GLY A 29 2.84 -5.65 7.28
CA GLY A 29 4.27 -5.95 7.27
C GLY A 29 5.06 -5.07 8.24
N ASN A 30 6.22 -4.60 7.76
CA ASN A 30 7.17 -3.82 8.56
C ASN A 30 6.90 -2.31 8.53
N GLU A 31 5.75 -1.85 8.02
CA GLU A 31 5.47 -0.44 7.78
C GLU A 31 5.58 0.37 9.07
N TRP A 32 5.01 -0.13 10.18
CA TRP A 32 5.14 0.50 11.49
C TRP A 32 6.60 0.58 11.96
N THR A 33 7.37 -0.49 11.79
CA THR A 33 8.78 -0.53 12.20
C THR A 33 9.60 0.52 11.45
N TYR A 34 9.45 0.60 10.12
CA TYR A 34 10.23 1.55 9.31
C TYR A 34 9.82 3.00 9.57
N VAL A 35 8.51 3.27 9.71
CA VAL A 35 8.04 4.62 10.05
C VAL A 35 8.52 5.04 11.43
N LYS A 36 8.45 4.13 12.42
CA LYS A 36 8.93 4.40 13.78
C LYS A 36 10.43 4.69 13.79
N ASP A 37 11.21 3.94 13.02
CA ASP A 37 12.66 4.15 12.93
C ASP A 37 13.01 5.54 12.34
N CYS A 38 12.30 6.01 11.32
CA CYS A 38 12.46 7.39 10.82
C CYS A 38 12.20 8.45 11.92
N LEU A 39 11.20 8.22 12.76
CA LEU A 39 10.87 9.13 13.87
C LEU A 39 11.92 9.07 14.98
N ASP A 40 12.38 7.87 15.34
CA ASP A 40 13.38 7.65 16.39
C ASP A 40 14.75 8.25 16.00
N THR A 41 15.11 8.15 14.72
CA THR A 41 16.40 8.65 14.19
C THR A 41 16.34 10.13 13.75
N GLY A 42 15.13 10.69 13.59
CA GLY A 42 14.92 12.03 13.05
C GLY A 42 15.08 12.15 11.53
N TRP A 43 15.32 11.04 10.81
CA TRP A 43 15.40 11.02 9.35
C TRP A 43 14.00 10.97 8.71
N VAL A 44 13.32 12.12 8.73
CA VAL A 44 11.93 12.27 8.25
C VAL A 44 11.79 13.08 6.96
N SER A 45 12.91 13.43 6.33
CA SER A 45 12.95 14.25 5.12
C SER A 45 12.85 13.41 3.84
N SER A 46 12.92 14.06 2.67
CA SER A 46 12.79 13.45 1.34
C SER A 46 14.02 12.67 0.85
N VAL A 47 15.01 12.48 1.72
CA VAL A 47 16.22 11.70 1.46
C VAL A 47 16.33 10.72 2.62
N GLY A 48 17.03 9.60 2.47
CA GLY A 48 17.38 8.71 3.58
C GLY A 48 17.54 7.26 3.17
N GLU A 49 18.00 6.43 4.10
CA GLU A 49 18.29 5.00 3.86
C GLU A 49 17.09 4.26 3.25
N TYR A 50 15.87 4.55 3.72
CA TYR A 50 14.65 3.93 3.21
C TYR A 50 14.33 4.32 1.77
N VAL A 51 14.70 5.53 1.34
CA VAL A 51 14.54 5.97 -0.06
C VAL A 51 15.53 5.22 -0.94
N ASP A 52 16.82 5.20 -0.57
CA ASP A 52 17.87 4.51 -1.31
C ASP A 52 17.58 3.01 -1.43
N ARG A 53 17.12 2.39 -0.34
CA ARG A 53 16.74 0.98 -0.32
C ARG A 53 15.54 0.71 -1.22
N PHE A 54 14.50 1.53 -1.15
CA PHE A 54 13.30 1.37 -1.99
C PHE A 54 13.62 1.49 -3.48
N GLU A 55 14.41 2.49 -3.88
CA GLU A 55 14.82 2.65 -5.28
C GLU A 55 15.60 1.44 -5.80
N LYS A 56 16.53 0.92 -4.99
CA LYS A 56 17.29 -0.28 -5.35
C LYS A 56 16.39 -1.51 -5.47
N GLU A 57 15.60 -1.81 -4.45
CA GLU A 57 14.72 -2.98 -4.42
C GLU A 57 13.67 -2.93 -5.54
N LEU A 58 13.13 -1.75 -5.84
CA LEU A 58 12.16 -1.59 -6.92
C LEU A 58 12.81 -1.80 -8.29
N ALA A 59 14.02 -1.26 -8.52
CA ALA A 59 14.76 -1.47 -9.76
C ALA A 59 15.03 -2.97 -9.99
N ASP A 60 15.46 -3.69 -8.94
CA ASP A 60 15.68 -5.14 -8.99
C ASP A 60 14.38 -5.91 -9.24
N PHE A 61 13.28 -5.53 -8.56
CA PHE A 61 11.98 -6.18 -8.69
C PHE A 61 11.40 -6.08 -10.11
N VAL A 62 11.51 -4.92 -10.75
CA VAL A 62 10.97 -4.69 -12.10
C VAL A 62 11.96 -5.03 -13.22
N GLY A 63 13.21 -5.36 -12.89
CA GLY A 63 14.27 -5.62 -13.85
C GLY A 63 14.78 -4.37 -14.60
N ALA A 64 14.62 -3.18 -14.01
CA ALA A 64 15.11 -1.94 -14.57
C ALA A 64 16.55 -1.65 -14.12
N LYS A 65 17.29 -0.86 -14.90
CA LYS A 65 18.65 -0.43 -14.51
C LYS A 65 18.65 0.53 -13.32
N ARG A 66 17.58 1.31 -13.16
CA ARG A 66 17.39 2.37 -12.16
C ARG A 66 15.90 2.53 -11.86
N ALA A 67 15.58 2.92 -10.63
CA ALA A 67 14.29 3.48 -10.24
C ALA A 67 14.55 4.80 -9.49
N VAL A 68 13.59 5.72 -9.53
CA VAL A 68 13.67 7.03 -8.86
C VAL A 68 12.39 7.24 -8.08
N ALA A 69 12.51 7.47 -6.78
CA ALA A 69 11.39 7.79 -5.90
C ALA A 69 10.98 9.26 -6.11
N VAL A 70 9.67 9.47 -6.30
CA VAL A 70 9.08 10.80 -6.42
C VAL A 70 7.83 10.90 -5.56
N VAL A 71 7.36 12.12 -5.34
CA VAL A 71 6.27 12.41 -4.40
C VAL A 71 4.92 11.78 -4.79
N ASN A 72 4.69 11.47 -6.07
CA ASN A 72 3.53 10.75 -6.59
C ASN A 72 3.71 10.40 -8.08
N GLY A 73 2.80 9.62 -8.64
CA GLY A 73 2.83 9.22 -10.05
C GLY A 73 2.66 10.36 -11.06
N THR A 74 1.97 11.44 -10.71
CA THR A 74 1.84 12.61 -11.60
C THR A 74 3.17 13.35 -11.74
N ALA A 75 3.94 13.47 -10.66
CA ALA A 75 5.28 14.08 -10.70
C ALA A 75 6.32 13.23 -11.43
N ALA A 76 6.05 11.93 -11.64
CA ALA A 76 6.93 11.03 -12.38
C ALA A 76 6.83 11.22 -13.91
N LEU A 77 5.70 11.72 -14.40
CA LEU A 77 5.39 11.92 -15.82
C LEU A 77 5.88 13.28 -16.31
#